data_AF-A0A7Y4Y0L8-F1
#
_entry.id   AF-A0A7Y4Y0L8-F1
#
_cell.length_a   1.000
_cell.length_b   1.000
_cell.length_c   1.000
_cell.angle_alpha   90.00
_cell.angle_beta   90.00
_cell.angle_gamma   90.00
#
_symmetry.space_group_name_H-M   'P 1'
#
loop_
_entity.id
_entity.type
_entity.pdbx_description
1 polymer ?
#
loop_
_entity_poly.entity_id
_entity_poly.type
_entity_poly.pdbx_seq_one_letter_code
_entity_poly.pdbx_strand_id
1 'polypeptide(L)'
;MRNIASTASATKPAFALALTLAFALTSCSIIRPSPEARYKRWQASHASEIREYRTFLQSNDSADTVPMHALLRTARRWRLCGNREFATPPPELWPNMPPTLRVVAQLRDAGILDTTLARSVYRDEAMNTCAGGSSGSKHRENRAIDFDLPPNTDNVARLCDFWRTQGPALNLGLGFYTPTAIHLDTAGFRTWGSDHHRGTSLCITEVDASPPHQP
;
A
#
# COMPACT_ATOMS: atom_id res chain seq x y z
N MET A 1 -70.18 -69.63 17.72
CA MET A 1 -69.81 -70.31 18.98
C MET A 1 -68.42 -69.85 19.39
N ARG A 2 -68.17 -69.86 20.70
CA ARG A 2 -67.08 -69.21 21.44
C ARG A 2 -65.66 -69.66 21.03
N ASN A 3 -64.71 -68.71 21.20
CA ASN A 3 -63.30 -68.77 21.68
C ASN A 3 -62.48 -70.04 21.43
N ILE A 4 -61.18 -69.94 21.12
CA ILE A 4 -60.08 -69.79 22.09
C ILE A 4 -58.83 -69.16 21.44
N ALA A 5 -58.13 -68.35 22.24
CA ALA A 5 -56.87 -67.65 21.97
C ALA A 5 -55.61 -68.50 22.19
N SER A 6 -54.49 -68.12 21.54
CA SER A 6 -53.07 -68.26 21.93
C SER A 6 -52.23 -68.18 20.65
N THR A 7 -51.06 -67.55 20.51
CA THR A 7 -50.10 -66.92 21.43
C THR A 7 -49.13 -66.10 20.57
N ALA A 8 -48.52 -65.08 21.18
CA ALA A 8 -47.64 -64.11 20.56
C ALA A 8 -46.30 -64.66 20.04
N SER A 9 -45.70 -63.96 19.07
CA SER A 9 -44.25 -63.74 19.04
C SER A 9 -43.95 -62.38 18.44
N ALA A 10 -43.39 -61.50 19.27
CA ALA A 10 -43.04 -60.13 18.92
C ALA A 10 -41.57 -60.07 18.49
N THR A 11 -41.32 -59.86 17.20
CA THR A 11 -40.01 -59.46 16.68
C THR A 11 -39.92 -57.94 16.63
N LYS A 12 -39.11 -57.36 17.53
CA LYS A 12 -38.80 -55.92 17.54
C LYS A 12 -37.92 -55.58 16.33
N PRO A 13 -38.20 -54.52 15.56
CA PRO A 13 -37.26 -54.01 14.58
C PRO A 13 -36.11 -53.31 15.30
N ALA A 14 -34.89 -53.73 15.00
CA ALA A 14 -33.67 -53.04 15.45
C ALA A 14 -33.60 -51.69 14.71
N PHE A 15 -33.91 -50.60 15.40
CA PHE A 15 -33.61 -49.25 14.95
C PHE A 15 -32.09 -49.07 14.96
N ALA A 16 -31.46 -49.19 13.79
CA ALA A 16 -30.09 -48.74 13.59
C ALA A 16 -30.07 -47.21 13.67
N LEU A 17 -29.69 -46.68 14.84
CA LEU A 17 -29.45 -45.26 15.05
C LEU A 17 -28.17 -44.88 14.29
N ALA A 18 -28.32 -44.48 13.02
CA ALA A 18 -27.23 -43.89 12.25
C ALA A 18 -26.86 -42.55 12.88
N LEU A 19 -25.86 -42.56 13.75
CA LEU A 19 -25.26 -41.36 14.31
C LEU A 19 -24.46 -40.66 13.20
N THR A 20 -25.14 -39.83 12.40
CA THR A 20 -24.49 -38.93 11.46
C THR A 20 -23.73 -37.88 12.27
N LEU A 21 -22.46 -38.15 12.53
CA LEU A 21 -21.52 -37.18 13.08
C LEU A 21 -21.31 -36.09 12.01
N ALA A 22 -22.13 -35.05 12.07
CA ALA A 22 -21.94 -33.85 11.29
C ALA A 22 -20.64 -33.19 11.76
N PHE A 23 -19.51 -33.57 11.15
CA PHE A 23 -18.28 -32.80 11.23
C PHE A 23 -18.55 -31.45 10.55
N ALA A 24 -18.96 -30.47 11.34
CA ALA A 24 -18.88 -29.08 10.95
C ALA A 24 -17.39 -28.77 10.75
N LEU A 25 -16.92 -28.87 9.50
CA LEU A 25 -15.66 -28.28 9.07
C LEU A 25 -15.84 -26.77 9.18
N THR A 26 -15.68 -26.23 10.39
CA THR A 26 -15.44 -24.81 10.59
C THR A 26 -14.12 -24.52 9.91
N SER A 27 -14.19 -24.11 8.64
CA SER A 27 -13.09 -23.53 7.90
C SER A 27 -12.55 -22.39 8.77
N CYS A 28 -11.42 -22.63 9.42
CA CYS A 28 -10.70 -21.62 10.16
C CYS A 28 -10.14 -20.66 9.11
N SER A 29 -10.96 -19.69 8.69
CA SER A 29 -10.50 -18.58 7.88
C SER A 29 -9.38 -17.92 8.67
N ILE A 30 -8.13 -18.14 8.24
CA ILE A 30 -6.97 -17.47 8.82
C ILE A 30 -7.14 -15.99 8.49
N ILE A 31 -7.78 -15.24 9.40
CA ILE A 31 -7.94 -13.79 9.28
C ILE A 31 -6.53 -13.21 9.32
N ARG A 32 -6.00 -12.87 8.14
CA ARG A 32 -4.70 -12.21 8.07
C ARG A 32 -4.87 -10.82 8.68
N PRO A 33 -4.07 -10.47 9.70
CA PRO A 33 -4.18 -9.17 10.36
C PRO A 33 -3.96 -8.06 9.34
N SER A 34 -4.74 -6.98 9.40
CA SER A 34 -4.59 -5.83 8.50
C SER A 34 -3.21 -5.17 8.62
N PRO A 35 -2.77 -4.35 7.64
CA PRO A 35 -1.56 -3.53 7.77
C PRO A 35 -1.50 -2.73 9.08
N GLU A 36 -2.61 -2.14 9.51
CA GLU A 36 -2.74 -1.35 10.73
C GLU A 36 -2.59 -2.24 11.98
N ALA A 37 -3.18 -3.43 11.97
CA ALA A 37 -3.03 -4.38 13.07
C ALA A 37 -1.59 -4.91 13.19
N ARG A 38 -0.90 -5.13 12.06
CA ARG A 38 0.53 -5.50 12.05
C ARG A 38 1.39 -4.34 12.54
N TYR A 39 1.09 -3.12 12.10
CA TYR A 39 1.75 -1.90 12.55
C TYR A 39 1.61 -1.70 14.06
N LYS A 40 0.40 -1.83 14.62
CA LYS A 40 0.16 -1.71 16.07
C LYS A 40 1.03 -2.66 16.89
N ARG A 41 1.24 -3.90 16.42
CA ARG A 41 2.13 -4.86 17.09
C ARG A 41 3.59 -4.44 17.00
N TRP A 42 4.04 -3.99 15.84
CA TRP A 42 5.41 -3.49 15.66
C TRP A 42 5.67 -2.24 16.50
N GLN A 43 4.70 -1.32 16.55
CA GLN A 43 4.77 -0.08 17.32
C GLN A 43 5.01 -0.31 18.82
N ALA A 44 4.52 -1.42 19.38
CA ALA A 44 4.69 -1.71 20.81
C ALA A 44 6.17 -1.75 21.26
N SER A 45 7.09 -2.19 20.39
CA SER A 45 8.53 -2.22 20.67
C SER A 45 9.32 -1.06 20.04
N HIS A 46 8.66 -0.20 19.25
CA HIS A 46 9.28 0.91 18.52
C HIS A 46 8.66 2.27 18.89
N ALA A 47 7.96 2.35 20.03
CA ALA A 47 7.12 3.48 20.36
C ALA A 47 7.91 4.80 20.51
N SER A 48 9.16 4.78 20.99
CA SER A 48 9.96 6.01 21.14
C SER A 48 10.34 6.62 19.80
N GLU A 49 10.99 5.84 18.93
CA GLU A 49 11.42 6.31 17.61
C GLU A 49 10.23 6.80 16.76
N ILE A 50 9.08 6.11 16.82
CA ILE A 50 7.87 6.51 16.10
C ILE A 50 7.34 7.84 16.63
N ARG A 51 7.34 8.04 17.95
CA ARG A 51 6.89 9.31 18.56
C ARG A 51 7.83 10.43 18.17
N GLU A 52 9.14 10.23 18.26
CA GLU A 52 10.14 11.24 17.92
C GLU A 52 10.03 11.67 16.46
N TYR A 53 9.92 10.71 15.54
CA TYR A 53 9.73 11.02 14.13
C TYR A 53 8.39 11.72 13.88
N ARG A 54 7.29 11.30 14.53
CA ARG A 54 5.99 11.98 14.42
C ARG A 54 6.06 13.41 14.94
N THR A 55 6.72 13.65 16.09
CA THR A 55 6.93 14.99 16.63
C THR A 55 7.72 15.86 15.68
N PHE A 56 8.78 15.32 15.05
CA PHE A 56 9.52 16.04 14.01
C PHE A 56 8.61 16.41 12.82
N LEU A 57 7.76 15.49 12.35
CA LEU A 57 6.82 15.80 11.28
C LEU A 57 5.79 16.85 11.70
N GLN A 58 5.36 16.84 12.96
CA GLN A 58 4.43 17.82 13.53
C GLN A 58 5.05 19.22 13.53
N SER A 59 6.31 19.36 13.93
CA SER A 59 7.01 20.65 13.92
C SER A 59 7.29 21.20 12.52
N ASN A 60 7.01 20.42 11.47
CA ASN A 60 7.17 20.79 10.07
C ASN A 60 5.83 20.83 9.31
N ASP A 61 4.70 20.93 10.03
CA ASP A 61 3.33 20.99 9.48
C ASP A 61 3.00 19.82 8.52
N SER A 62 3.66 18.68 8.72
CA SER A 62 3.62 17.53 7.81
C SER A 62 3.09 16.27 8.48
N ALA A 63 2.81 16.33 9.78
CA ALA A 63 2.23 15.21 10.50
C ALA A 63 0.82 14.89 10.00
N ASP A 64 0.47 13.60 10.08
CA ASP A 64 -0.85 13.07 9.77
C ASP A 64 -1.30 13.26 8.29
N THR A 65 -0.46 13.83 7.42
CA THR A 65 -0.68 13.83 5.95
C THR A 65 -0.82 12.41 5.42
N VAL A 66 0.09 11.53 5.82
CA VAL A 66 0.06 10.09 5.55
C VAL A 66 -0.05 9.37 6.89
N PRO A 67 -0.99 8.44 7.07
CA PRO A 67 -1.06 7.64 8.30
C PRO A 67 0.25 6.92 8.60
N MET A 68 0.70 6.91 9.86
CA MET A 68 2.02 6.37 10.22
C MET A 68 2.24 4.91 9.80
N HIS A 69 1.19 4.07 9.77
CA HIS A 69 1.30 2.68 9.31
C HIS A 69 1.62 2.57 7.80
N ALA A 70 1.22 3.56 7.01
CA ALA A 70 1.50 3.67 5.59
C ALA A 70 2.82 4.42 5.35
N LEU A 71 3.09 5.48 6.13
CA LEU A 71 4.32 6.27 6.04
C LEU A 71 5.56 5.48 6.46
N LEU A 72 5.45 4.57 7.42
CA LEU A 72 6.57 3.74 7.88
C LEU A 72 6.68 2.42 7.12
N ARG A 73 5.89 2.22 6.06
CA ARG A 73 5.96 1.04 5.20
C ARG A 73 7.28 1.02 4.43
N THR A 74 8.03 -0.07 4.54
CA THR A 74 9.33 -0.18 3.86
C THR A 74 9.22 -0.38 2.36
N ALA A 75 8.47 -1.39 1.91
CA ALA A 75 8.28 -1.69 0.49
C ALA A 75 7.01 -2.50 0.24
N ARG A 76 6.49 -2.49 -1.00
CA ARG A 76 5.40 -3.40 -1.45
C ARG A 76 5.76 -4.87 -1.21
N ARG A 77 7.02 -5.22 -1.50
CA ARG A 77 7.53 -6.60 -1.55
C ARG A 77 8.25 -7.05 -0.27
N TRP A 78 8.08 -6.34 0.85
CA TRP A 78 8.76 -6.67 2.12
C TRP A 78 8.68 -8.15 2.51
N ARG A 79 7.53 -8.81 2.28
CA ARG A 79 7.34 -10.26 2.52
C ARG A 79 8.20 -11.12 1.63
N LEU A 80 8.23 -10.82 0.33
CA LEU A 80 9.05 -11.56 -0.64
C LEU A 80 10.54 -11.37 -0.34
N CYS A 81 10.90 -10.19 0.20
CA CYS A 81 12.24 -9.88 0.65
C CYS A 81 12.63 -10.51 2.00
N GLY A 82 11.70 -11.14 2.72
CA GLY A 82 11.95 -11.64 4.08
C GLY A 82 12.46 -10.55 5.04
N ASN A 83 12.12 -9.28 4.80
CA ASN A 83 12.67 -8.13 5.50
C ASN A 83 11.54 -7.38 6.26
N ARG A 84 11.90 -6.43 7.13
CA ARG A 84 10.97 -5.76 8.04
C ARG A 84 9.88 -5.02 7.27
N GLU A 85 8.65 -5.18 7.75
CA GLU A 85 7.47 -4.56 7.17
C GLU A 85 7.46 -3.03 7.34
N PHE A 86 7.98 -2.58 8.48
CA PHE A 86 8.01 -1.18 8.87
C PHE A 86 9.41 -0.76 9.31
N ALA A 87 9.73 0.51 9.13
CA ALA A 87 10.98 1.10 9.59
C ALA A 87 10.80 2.60 9.84
N THR A 88 11.32 3.09 10.95
CA THR A 88 11.55 4.52 11.14
C THR A 88 12.84 4.92 10.41
N PRO A 89 12.85 5.98 9.59
CA PRO A 89 14.10 6.47 8.99
C PRO A 89 15.08 6.95 10.07
N PRO A 90 16.40 6.86 9.86
CA PRO A 90 17.39 7.50 10.71
C PRO A 90 17.14 9.01 10.84
N PRO A 91 17.37 9.61 12.04
CA PRO A 91 17.10 11.02 12.31
C PRO A 91 17.71 12.01 11.31
N GLU A 92 18.92 11.73 10.82
CA GLU A 92 19.63 12.53 9.84
C GLU A 92 18.92 12.64 8.49
N LEU A 93 17.98 11.73 8.19
CA LEU A 93 17.18 11.74 6.96
C LEU A 93 15.79 12.36 7.15
N TRP A 94 15.38 12.69 8.38
CA TRP A 94 14.05 13.25 8.64
C TRP A 94 13.79 14.56 7.88
N PRO A 95 14.75 15.51 7.75
CA PRO A 95 14.54 16.75 7.01
C PRO A 95 14.19 16.58 5.53
N ASN A 96 14.40 15.40 4.94
CA ASN A 96 14.11 15.15 3.54
C ASN A 96 12.63 14.87 3.23
N MET A 97 11.84 14.47 4.24
CA MET A 97 10.45 14.04 4.03
C MET A 97 9.42 15.18 3.95
N PRO A 98 9.50 16.27 4.76
CA PRO A 98 8.47 17.31 4.76
C PRO A 98 8.14 17.90 3.37
N PRO A 99 9.10 18.18 2.47
CA PRO A 99 8.77 18.65 1.13
C PRO A 99 7.92 17.65 0.34
N THR A 100 8.24 16.35 0.42
CA THR A 100 7.46 15.28 -0.24
C THR A 100 6.06 15.16 0.35
N LEU A 101 5.91 15.24 1.68
CA LEU A 101 4.59 15.24 2.33
C LEU A 101 3.75 16.46 1.94
N ARG A 102 4.37 17.62 1.70
CA ARG A 102 3.65 18.81 1.21
C ARG A 102 3.05 18.58 -0.19
N VAL A 103 3.78 17.89 -1.08
CA VAL A 103 3.25 17.48 -2.38
C VAL A 103 2.12 16.47 -2.22
N VAL A 104 2.28 15.48 -1.34
CA VAL A 104 1.22 14.49 -1.07
C VAL A 104 -0.05 15.16 -0.54
N ALA A 105 0.07 16.15 0.35
CA ALA A 105 -1.07 16.92 0.84
C ALA A 105 -1.80 17.65 -0.30
N GLN A 106 -1.07 18.33 -1.19
CA GLN A 106 -1.68 18.99 -2.35
C GLN A 106 -2.40 18.01 -3.28
N LEU A 107 -1.81 16.84 -3.54
CA LEU A 107 -2.42 15.81 -4.39
C LEU A 107 -3.63 15.13 -3.72
N ARG A 108 -3.61 14.96 -2.39
CA ARG A 108 -4.76 14.51 -1.61
C ARG A 108 -5.90 15.52 -1.69
N ASP A 109 -5.61 16.81 -1.48
CA ASP A 109 -6.60 17.87 -1.47
C ASP A 109 -7.20 18.10 -2.87
N ALA A 110 -6.41 17.84 -3.92
CA ALA A 110 -6.89 17.74 -5.29
C ALA A 110 -7.70 16.46 -5.57
N GLY A 111 -7.80 15.50 -4.64
CA GLY A 111 -8.51 14.24 -4.86
C GLY A 111 -7.85 13.32 -5.90
N ILE A 112 -6.52 13.40 -6.05
CA ILE A 112 -5.72 12.54 -6.94
C ILE A 112 -5.17 11.34 -6.15
N LEU A 113 -4.79 11.55 -4.88
CA LEU A 113 -4.25 10.50 -4.01
C LEU A 113 -5.18 10.17 -2.84
N ASP A 114 -5.18 8.90 -2.47
CA ASP A 114 -5.58 8.43 -1.14
C ASP A 114 -4.31 8.14 -0.33
N THR A 115 -4.12 8.87 0.78
CA THR A 115 -2.88 8.79 1.55
C THR A 115 -2.72 7.48 2.33
N THR A 116 -3.79 6.69 2.47
CA THR A 116 -3.74 5.32 3.01
C THR A 116 -3.12 4.32 2.02
N LEU A 117 -3.02 4.70 0.74
CA LEU A 117 -2.47 3.87 -0.34
C LEU A 117 -0.96 4.04 -0.53
N ALA A 118 -0.24 4.66 0.40
CA ALA A 118 1.22 4.62 0.40
C ALA A 118 1.71 3.17 0.61
N ARG A 119 2.68 2.74 -0.20
CA ARG A 119 3.13 1.34 -0.25
C ARG A 119 4.63 1.12 -0.03
N SER A 120 5.44 2.16 -0.10
CA SER A 120 6.90 2.10 0.07
C SER A 120 7.42 3.49 0.37
N VAL A 121 8.21 3.65 1.43
CA VAL A 121 8.72 4.97 1.87
C VAL A 121 10.21 4.90 2.16
N TYR A 122 10.62 4.71 3.41
CA TYR A 122 12.04 4.60 3.74
C TYR A 122 12.51 3.15 3.54
N ARG A 123 13.63 2.98 2.84
CA ARG A 123 14.30 1.69 2.64
C ARG A 123 15.75 1.79 3.09
N ASP A 124 16.16 0.90 3.97
CA ASP A 124 17.59 0.68 4.17
C ASP A 124 18.22 -0.03 2.97
N GLU A 125 19.53 -0.24 3.01
CA GLU A 125 20.27 -0.84 1.89
C GLU A 125 19.75 -2.22 1.51
N ALA A 126 19.53 -3.08 2.51
CA ALA A 126 19.07 -4.45 2.29
C ALA A 126 17.67 -4.47 1.65
N MET A 127 16.75 -3.63 2.15
CA MET A 127 15.41 -3.52 1.58
C MET A 127 15.44 -2.91 0.17
N ASN A 128 16.24 -1.86 -0.05
CA ASN A 128 16.32 -1.20 -1.34
C ASN A 128 16.83 -2.16 -2.42
N THR A 129 17.91 -2.89 -2.14
CA THR A 129 18.48 -3.88 -3.05
C THR A 129 17.48 -4.99 -3.38
N CYS A 130 16.83 -5.57 -2.37
CA CYS A 130 15.83 -6.62 -2.62
C CYS A 130 14.62 -6.11 -3.41
N ALA A 131 14.17 -4.89 -3.15
CA ALA A 131 13.07 -4.27 -3.86
C ALA A 131 13.42 -3.88 -5.32
N GLY A 132 14.66 -4.12 -5.77
CA GLY A 132 15.15 -3.74 -7.10
C GLY A 132 15.43 -2.24 -7.23
N GLY A 133 15.64 -1.54 -6.12
CA GLY A 133 15.99 -0.12 -6.12
C GLY A 133 17.42 0.10 -6.60
N SER A 134 17.64 1.19 -7.32
CA SER A 134 19.00 1.62 -7.71
C SER A 134 19.79 2.17 -6.51
N SER A 135 21.11 2.29 -6.66
CA SER A 135 21.98 2.96 -5.69
C SER A 135 21.57 4.42 -5.47
N GLY A 136 21.06 5.10 -6.50
CA GLY A 136 20.54 6.47 -6.43
C GLY A 136 19.10 6.60 -5.92
N SER A 137 18.49 5.54 -5.36
CA SER A 137 17.09 5.54 -4.97
C SER A 137 16.78 6.54 -3.85
N LYS A 138 15.75 7.36 -4.05
CA LYS A 138 15.29 8.37 -3.09
C LYS A 138 14.54 7.82 -1.88
N HIS A 139 14.18 6.54 -1.90
CA HIS A 139 13.70 5.83 -0.72
C HIS A 139 14.80 5.66 0.35
N ARG A 140 16.07 5.53 -0.06
CA ARG A 140 17.22 5.44 0.87
C ARG A 140 17.48 6.77 1.57
N GLU A 141 17.04 7.87 0.97
CA GLU A 141 17.22 9.23 1.48
C GLU A 141 16.00 9.73 2.28
N ASN A 142 14.98 8.89 2.50
CA ASN A 142 13.70 9.28 3.11
C ASN A 142 13.06 10.49 2.39
N ARG A 143 13.11 10.47 1.06
CA ARG A 143 12.63 11.54 0.19
C ARG A 143 11.58 11.06 -0.82
N ALA A 144 11.25 9.78 -0.80
CA ALA A 144 10.33 9.18 -1.75
C ALA A 144 9.19 8.43 -1.07
N ILE A 145 8.02 8.48 -1.71
CA ILE A 145 6.87 7.68 -1.36
C ILE A 145 6.31 7.08 -2.64
N ASP A 146 6.10 5.77 -2.64
CA ASP A 146 5.31 5.12 -3.68
C ASP A 146 3.86 5.00 -3.26
N PHE A 147 2.97 5.25 -4.21
CA PHE A 147 1.52 5.12 -4.04
C PHE A 147 0.93 4.15 -5.05
N ASP A 148 -0.15 3.49 -4.65
CA ASP A 148 -1.12 3.00 -5.61
C ASP A 148 -2.21 4.09 -5.76
N LEU A 149 -2.49 4.52 -6.99
CA LEU A 149 -3.56 5.48 -7.28
C LEU A 149 -4.93 4.83 -7.00
N PRO A 150 -5.89 5.58 -6.42
CA PRO A 150 -7.25 5.09 -6.26
C PRO A 150 -7.91 4.87 -7.63
N PRO A 151 -8.90 3.97 -7.74
CA PRO A 151 -9.56 3.64 -9.00
C PRO A 151 -10.35 4.83 -9.53
N ASN A 152 -9.72 5.60 -10.43
CA ASN A 152 -10.32 6.67 -11.22
C ASN A 152 -9.47 6.81 -12.48
N THR A 153 -10.10 6.74 -13.64
CA THR A 153 -9.45 6.77 -14.96
C THR A 153 -8.72 8.08 -15.22
N ASP A 154 -9.16 9.18 -14.60
CA ASP A 154 -8.65 10.52 -14.88
C ASP A 154 -7.45 10.87 -14.00
N ASN A 155 -7.15 10.06 -12.98
CA ASN A 155 -6.09 10.37 -12.01
C ASN A 155 -4.71 10.46 -12.67
N VAL A 156 -4.43 9.66 -13.69
CA VAL A 156 -3.15 9.73 -14.43
C VAL A 156 -3.03 11.08 -15.13
N ALA A 157 -4.03 11.48 -15.91
CA ALA A 157 -4.05 12.76 -16.61
C ALA A 157 -3.91 13.94 -15.64
N ARG A 158 -4.71 13.94 -14.56
CA ARG A 158 -4.69 14.99 -13.52
C ARG A 158 -3.36 15.05 -12.78
N LEU A 159 -2.76 13.91 -12.47
CA LEU A 159 -1.42 13.83 -11.86
C LEU A 159 -0.35 14.40 -12.80
N CYS A 160 -0.44 14.08 -14.10
CA CYS A 160 0.48 14.60 -15.09
C CYS A 160 0.32 16.10 -15.29
N ASP A 161 -0.89 16.64 -15.27
CA ASP A 161 -1.13 18.09 -15.32
C ASP A 161 -0.57 18.79 -14.08
N PHE A 162 -0.78 18.23 -12.89
CA PHE A 162 -0.15 18.71 -11.66
C PHE A 162 1.38 18.70 -11.80
N TRP A 163 1.96 17.61 -12.29
CA TRP A 163 3.41 17.50 -12.46
C TRP A 163 3.95 18.53 -13.47
N ARG A 164 3.29 18.74 -14.62
CA ARG A 164 3.73 19.73 -15.61
C ARG A 164 3.66 21.17 -15.09
N THR A 165 2.61 21.49 -14.33
CA THR A 165 2.33 22.86 -13.89
C THR A 165 3.03 23.23 -12.58
N GLN A 166 3.07 22.33 -11.60
CA GLN A 166 3.63 22.58 -10.27
C GLN A 166 5.00 21.91 -10.07
N GLY A 167 5.30 20.85 -10.82
CA GLY A 167 6.49 20.02 -10.62
C GLY A 167 7.83 20.77 -10.70
N PRO A 168 8.03 21.76 -11.60
CA PRO A 168 9.27 22.54 -11.63
C PRO A 168 9.56 23.26 -10.31
N ALA A 169 8.55 23.95 -9.76
CA ALA A 169 8.68 24.69 -8.50
C ALA A 169 8.87 23.75 -7.29
N LEU A 170 8.32 22.53 -7.37
CA LEU A 170 8.35 21.54 -6.30
C LEU A 170 9.55 20.58 -6.38
N ASN A 171 10.41 20.68 -7.40
CA ASN A 171 11.45 19.69 -7.70
C ASN A 171 10.89 18.26 -7.74
N LEU A 172 9.72 18.09 -8.37
CA LEU A 172 8.95 16.85 -8.30
C LEU A 172 9.47 15.79 -9.27
N GLY A 173 9.99 14.69 -8.70
CA GLY A 173 10.21 13.44 -9.38
C GLY A 173 8.93 12.61 -9.42
N LEU A 174 8.48 12.22 -10.61
CA LEU A 174 7.29 11.39 -10.82
C LEU A 174 7.60 10.19 -11.70
N GLY A 175 7.52 8.98 -11.15
CA GLY A 175 7.74 7.73 -11.87
C GLY A 175 6.49 6.87 -11.98
N PHE A 176 6.37 6.10 -13.05
CA PHE A 176 5.31 5.11 -13.22
C PHE A 176 5.91 3.71 -13.30
N TYR A 177 5.62 2.85 -12.33
CA TYR A 177 5.91 1.41 -12.44
C TYR A 177 4.82 0.70 -13.23
N THR A 178 3.59 1.17 -13.08
CA THR A 178 2.40 0.89 -13.90
C THR A 178 1.58 2.20 -13.96
N PRO A 179 0.49 2.27 -14.73
CA PRO A 179 -0.36 3.46 -14.73
C PRO A 179 -0.88 3.86 -13.34
N THR A 180 -1.09 2.89 -12.43
CA THR A 180 -1.61 3.15 -11.09
C THR A 180 -0.58 3.00 -9.98
N ALA A 181 0.56 2.34 -10.22
CA ALA A 181 1.63 2.24 -9.23
C ALA A 181 2.71 3.28 -9.54
N ILE A 182 2.77 4.32 -8.73
CA ILE A 182 3.62 5.49 -8.96
C ILE A 182 4.70 5.65 -7.90
N HIS A 183 5.71 6.42 -8.25
CA HIS A 183 6.77 6.93 -7.39
C HIS A 183 6.66 8.46 -7.33
N LEU A 184 6.75 9.04 -6.13
CA LEU A 184 6.87 10.48 -5.90
C LEU A 184 8.10 10.79 -5.05
N ASP A 185 8.88 11.80 -5.42
CA ASP A 185 9.92 12.38 -4.58
C ASP A 185 10.15 13.87 -4.88
N THR A 186 10.81 14.58 -3.97
CA THR A 186 11.14 16.01 -4.16
C THR A 186 12.64 16.25 -4.33
N ALA A 187 13.31 15.41 -5.13
CA ALA A 187 14.77 15.44 -5.36
C ALA A 187 15.18 16.01 -6.73
N GLY A 188 14.24 16.56 -7.51
CA GLY A 188 14.49 17.17 -8.81
C GLY A 188 13.33 16.95 -9.79
N PHE A 189 13.04 17.96 -10.63
CA PHE A 189 11.97 17.89 -11.62
C PHE A 189 12.29 16.90 -12.75
N ARG A 190 11.72 15.69 -12.67
CA ARG A 190 11.96 14.60 -13.62
C ARG A 190 10.81 13.63 -13.67
N THR A 191 10.72 12.87 -14.76
CA THR A 191 9.73 11.81 -14.89
C THR A 191 10.28 10.63 -15.68
N TRP A 192 9.72 9.44 -15.45
CA TRP A 192 10.08 8.20 -16.13
C TRP A 192 8.92 7.21 -16.15
N GLY A 193 8.90 6.30 -17.13
CA GLY A 193 7.92 5.22 -17.21
C GLY A 193 8.44 3.90 -16.64
N SER A 194 7.77 2.81 -17.01
CA SER A 194 7.99 1.48 -16.44
C SER A 194 9.38 0.89 -16.73
N ASP A 195 10.06 1.39 -17.76
CA ASP A 195 11.42 1.00 -18.13
C ASP A 195 12.51 1.94 -17.55
N HIS A 196 12.11 2.85 -16.66
CA HIS A 196 12.97 3.86 -16.02
C HIS A 196 13.53 4.95 -16.96
N HIS A 197 13.04 5.07 -18.20
CA HIS A 197 13.41 6.15 -19.09
C HIS A 197 12.37 7.26 -19.11
N ARG A 198 12.82 8.50 -19.38
CA ARG A 198 11.92 9.65 -19.54
C ARG A 198 10.92 9.42 -20.67
N GLY A 199 11.38 8.87 -21.79
CA GLY A 199 10.62 8.66 -23.03
C GLY A 199 9.34 7.82 -22.89
N THR A 200 9.23 7.02 -21.84
CA THR A 200 8.10 6.13 -21.58
C THR A 200 7.17 6.65 -20.48
N SER A 201 7.43 7.84 -19.93
CA SER A 201 6.56 8.43 -18.92
C SER A 201 5.19 8.77 -19.51
N LEU A 202 4.13 8.38 -18.81
CA LEU A 202 2.74 8.72 -19.16
C LEU A 202 2.51 10.23 -19.20
N CYS A 203 3.32 11.02 -18.47
CA CYS A 203 3.20 12.47 -18.48
C CYS A 203 3.83 13.17 -19.69
N ILE A 204 4.47 12.41 -20.60
CA ILE A 204 4.96 12.96 -21.86
C ILE A 204 4.42 12.20 -23.08
N THR A 205 4.10 10.90 -22.96
CA THR A 205 3.62 10.10 -24.10
C THR A 205 2.14 10.31 -24.40
N GLU A 206 1.31 10.69 -23.42
CA GLU A 206 -0.11 10.99 -23.67
C GLU A 206 -0.36 12.38 -24.27
N VAL A 207 0.68 13.22 -24.38
CA VAL A 207 0.58 14.55 -25.03
C VAL A 207 0.47 14.43 -26.56
N ASP A 208 0.88 13.29 -27.14
CA ASP A 208 0.83 13.04 -28.59
C ASP A 208 -0.50 12.41 -29.06
N ALA A 209 -1.50 12.26 -28.17
CA ALA A 209 -2.82 11.72 -28.49
C ALA A 209 -3.89 12.80 -28.76
N SER A 210 -3.50 14.08 -28.88
CA SER A 210 -4.41 15.09 -29.44
C SER A 210 -4.58 14.85 -30.94
N PRO A 211 -5.81 14.77 -31.48
CA PRO A 211 -5.99 14.67 -32.92
C PRO A 211 -5.41 15.92 -33.59
N PRO A 212 -4.81 15.81 -34.78
CA PRO A 212 -4.37 16.99 -35.51
C PRO A 212 -5.59 17.88 -35.72
N HIS A 213 -5.50 19.14 -35.29
CA HIS A 213 -6.44 20.17 -35.72
C HIS A 213 -6.46 20.14 -37.25
N GLN A 214 -7.60 19.71 -37.80
CA GLN A 214 -7.85 19.85 -39.22
C GLN A 214 -8.08 21.34 -39.54
N PRO A 215 -7.60 21.80 -40.71
CA PRO A 215 -7.45 23.21 -41.06
C PRO A 215 -8.77 23.99 -41.12
#